data_AF-A0AAV4DWX7-F1
#
_entry.id   AF-A0AAV4DWX7-F1
#
_cell.length_a   1.000
_cell.length_b   1.000
_cell.length_c   1.000
_cell.angle_alpha   90.00
_cell.angle_beta   90.00
_cell.angle_gamma   90.00
#
_symmetry.space_group_name_H-M   'P 1'
#
loop_
_entity.id
_entity.type
_entity.pdbx_description
1 polymer ?
#
loop_
_entity_poly.entity_id
_entity_poly.type
_entity_poly.pdbx_seq_one_letter_code
_entity_poly.pdbx_strand_id
1 'polypeptide(L)'
;MHLPADLNGFSPYHNSKSTTLYGGMSDVRSKLPGGSESSSFKMATSGISSQHHPDELVKTGSPNFMCSVLPSHWRSNKTLPVPFKVVALSYIKDGTKVCVTAGNDENFCSELRNNTATMKNNVAKFNDLRFVGRSGRGE
;
A
#
# COMPACT_ATOMS: atom_id res chain seq x y z
N MET A 1 -33.68 -35.58 -0.97
CA MET A 1 -33.25 -34.41 -0.16
C MET A 1 -32.98 -33.27 -1.13
N HIS A 2 -33.95 -32.36 -1.27
CA HIS A 2 -33.94 -31.25 -2.22
C HIS A 2 -33.19 -30.08 -1.57
N LEU A 3 -32.20 -29.49 -2.26
CA LEU A 3 -31.55 -28.25 -1.82
C LEU A 3 -32.26 -27.06 -2.48
N PRO A 4 -32.63 -26.00 -1.75
CA PRO A 4 -33.13 -24.78 -2.36
C PRO A 4 -31.97 -23.98 -2.96
N ALA A 5 -32.11 -23.64 -4.24
CA ALA A 5 -31.24 -22.70 -4.94
C ALA A 5 -31.86 -21.30 -4.84
N ASP A 6 -31.39 -20.50 -3.88
CA ASP A 6 -31.66 -19.06 -3.84
C ASP A 6 -30.33 -18.31 -3.95
N LEU A 7 -29.89 -18.11 -5.19
CA LEU A 7 -28.84 -17.16 -5.56
C LEU A 7 -29.49 -15.82 -5.87
N ASN A 8 -29.81 -15.05 -4.83
CA ASN A 8 -30.16 -13.65 -4.96
C ASN A 8 -29.24 -12.82 -4.05
N GLY A 9 -28.44 -11.92 -4.63
CA GLY A 9 -28.18 -10.64 -3.96
C GLY A 9 -26.76 -10.10 -3.80
N PHE A 10 -25.71 -10.63 -4.43
CA PHE A 10 -24.39 -9.97 -4.40
C PHE A 10 -23.78 -9.79 -5.79
N SER A 11 -24.16 -8.72 -6.48
CA SER A 11 -23.35 -8.13 -7.54
C SER A 11 -22.73 -6.83 -7.01
N PRO A 12 -21.39 -6.68 -6.97
CA PRO A 12 -20.74 -5.53 -6.36
C PRO A 12 -20.65 -4.30 -7.28
N TYR A 13 -21.29 -4.28 -8.44
CA TYR A 13 -21.21 -3.16 -9.38
C TYR A 13 -22.58 -2.51 -9.60
N HIS A 14 -22.81 -1.41 -8.87
CA HIS A 14 -23.89 -0.48 -9.18
C HIS A 14 -23.41 0.48 -10.26
N ASN A 15 -23.88 0.27 -11.49
CA ASN A 15 -23.72 1.20 -12.61
C ASN A 15 -24.94 2.11 -12.69
N SER A 16 -24.84 3.33 -12.18
CA SER A 16 -25.83 4.37 -12.47
C SER A 16 -25.38 5.15 -13.71
N LYS A 17 -26.04 4.87 -14.83
CA LYS A 17 -26.03 5.73 -16.01
C LYS A 17 -26.83 7.00 -15.69
N SER A 18 -26.19 8.17 -15.83
CA SER A 18 -26.90 9.42 -16.09
C SER A 18 -26.30 10.06 -17.35
N THR A 19 -27.19 10.50 -18.23
CA THR A 19 -26.97 10.87 -19.62
C THR A 19 -26.90 12.40 -19.75
N THR A 20 -26.26 12.87 -20.83
CA THR A 20 -26.45 14.18 -21.52
C THR A 20 -25.77 15.40 -20.85
N LEU A 21 -25.10 16.37 -21.51
CA LEU A 21 -24.99 16.86 -22.90
C LEU A 21 -23.61 17.50 -23.13
N TYR A 22 -23.11 17.45 -24.36
CA TYR A 22 -22.06 18.34 -24.89
C TYR A 22 -22.56 19.80 -24.92
N GLY A 23 -21.71 20.74 -24.49
CA GLY A 23 -21.94 22.18 -24.64
C GLY A 23 -20.83 22.97 -23.96
N GLY A 24 -19.98 23.62 -24.76
CA GLY A 24 -18.75 24.26 -24.32
C GLY A 24 -18.91 25.52 -23.49
N MET A 25 -17.80 25.95 -22.87
CA MET A 25 -17.52 27.33 -22.51
C MET A 25 -16.01 27.50 -22.32
N SER A 26 -15.48 28.45 -23.08
CA SER A 26 -14.11 28.93 -23.18
C SER A 26 -13.66 29.72 -21.95
N ASP A 27 -12.34 29.74 -21.76
CA ASP A 27 -11.53 30.84 -21.24
C ASP A 27 -12.00 31.61 -20.01
N VAL A 28 -11.42 31.29 -18.84
CA VAL A 28 -11.06 32.33 -17.87
C VAL A 28 -9.69 32.02 -17.27
N ARG A 29 -8.65 32.62 -17.88
CA ARG A 29 -7.35 32.83 -17.26
C ARG A 29 -7.46 34.03 -16.32
N SER A 30 -7.35 33.80 -15.02
CA SER A 30 -6.94 34.83 -14.08
C SER A 30 -5.70 34.37 -13.30
N LYS A 31 -4.80 35.32 -13.14
CA LYS A 31 -3.38 35.22 -12.84
C LYS A 31 -3.17 35.92 -11.50
N LEU A 32 -2.38 35.38 -10.57
CA LEU A 32 -1.61 36.08 -9.50
C LEU A 32 -0.96 35.03 -8.51
N PRO A 33 0.05 35.40 -7.68
CA PRO A 33 1.38 34.77 -7.69
C PRO A 33 1.90 34.26 -6.32
N GLY A 34 3.02 33.52 -6.35
CA GLY A 34 3.90 33.18 -5.20
C GLY A 34 3.36 32.05 -4.32
N GLY A 35 4.10 31.06 -3.83
CA GLY A 35 5.54 30.79 -3.75
C GLY A 35 5.72 29.85 -2.55
N SER A 36 6.53 28.79 -2.68
CA SER A 36 6.94 27.81 -1.65
C SER A 36 5.83 26.87 -1.13
N GLU A 37 5.96 25.55 -1.00
CA GLU A 37 7.09 24.62 -1.06
C GLU A 37 6.64 23.35 -1.79
N SER A 38 7.19 23.09 -2.98
CA SER A 38 7.17 21.75 -3.53
C SER A 38 8.17 20.91 -2.73
N SER A 39 7.69 20.25 -1.68
CA SER A 39 8.39 19.16 -1.00
C SER A 39 8.76 18.12 -2.06
N SER A 40 9.94 18.31 -2.63
CA SER A 40 10.46 17.52 -3.73
C SER A 40 10.89 16.21 -3.10
N PHE A 41 9.97 15.24 -3.02
CA PHE A 41 10.29 13.88 -2.62
C PHE A 41 11.31 13.36 -3.62
N LYS A 42 12.58 13.32 -3.21
CA LYS A 42 13.69 12.85 -4.03
C LYS A 42 13.43 11.38 -4.33
N MET A 43 13.05 11.08 -5.57
CA MET A 43 13.03 9.70 -6.06
C MET A 43 14.48 9.22 -6.18
N ALA A 44 14.90 8.39 -5.23
CA ALA A 44 16.13 7.61 -5.39
C ALA A 44 15.85 6.49 -6.39
N THR A 45 16.21 6.73 -7.66
CA THR A 45 16.43 5.66 -8.65
C THR A 45 17.93 5.46 -8.73
N SER A 46 18.53 4.64 -7.87
CA SER A 46 19.92 4.19 -8.01
C SER A 46 20.20 2.97 -7.16
N GLY A 47 21.02 2.07 -7.72
CA GLY A 47 21.24 0.71 -7.26
C GLY A 47 21.77 0.55 -5.84
N ILE A 48 21.55 -0.67 -5.34
CA ILE A 48 22.29 -1.41 -4.31
C ILE A 48 23.29 -0.54 -3.54
N SER A 49 22.81 0.13 -2.49
CA SER A 49 23.66 0.57 -1.39
C SER A 49 22.92 0.29 -0.08
N SER A 50 23.51 -0.62 0.69
CA SER A 50 22.98 -1.24 1.90
C SER A 50 23.01 -0.30 3.11
N GLN A 51 22.37 0.86 2.99
CA GLN A 51 22.11 1.78 4.10
C GLN A 51 20.62 2.14 4.11
N HIS A 52 19.82 1.29 4.76
CA HIS A 52 18.39 1.53 4.93
C HIS A 52 18.17 2.75 5.82
N HIS A 53 17.87 3.89 5.22
CA HIS A 53 17.46 5.07 5.96
C HIS A 53 16.03 4.89 6.50
N PRO A 54 15.71 5.34 7.73
CA PRO A 54 14.44 5.05 8.40
C PRO A 54 13.17 5.60 7.71
N ASP A 55 13.34 6.45 6.68
CA ASP A 55 12.26 7.06 5.89
C ASP A 55 12.35 6.75 4.39
N GLU A 56 13.13 5.74 4.01
CA GLU A 56 13.15 5.28 2.62
C GLU A 56 11.87 4.49 2.30
N LEU A 57 11.08 5.02 1.36
CA LEU A 57 9.85 4.42 0.88
C LEU A 57 9.96 3.99 -0.59
N VAL A 58 9.49 2.79 -0.90
CA VAL A 58 9.40 2.24 -2.25
C VAL A 58 7.94 2.22 -2.72
N LYS A 59 7.74 2.38 -4.03
CA LYS A 59 6.42 2.26 -4.66
C LYS A 59 5.95 0.81 -4.61
N THR A 60 4.66 0.61 -4.33
CA THR A 60 4.03 -0.70 -4.48
C THR A 60 3.50 -0.89 -5.91
N GLY A 61 2.86 -2.03 -6.20
CA GLY A 61 2.11 -2.22 -7.43
C GLY A 61 0.84 -1.36 -7.53
N SER A 62 0.40 -0.76 -6.42
CA SER A 62 -0.70 0.20 -6.41
C SER A 62 -0.18 1.63 -6.51
N PRO A 63 -0.77 2.50 -7.35
CA PRO A 63 -0.33 3.90 -7.48
C PRO A 63 -0.62 4.72 -6.22
N ASN A 64 -1.48 4.24 -5.32
CA ASN A 64 -1.91 4.97 -4.13
C ASN A 64 -1.14 4.61 -2.86
N PHE A 65 -0.23 3.64 -2.91
CA PHE A 65 0.47 3.14 -1.74
C PHE A 65 1.98 3.04 -1.96
N MET A 66 2.72 3.42 -0.92
CA MET A 66 4.15 3.21 -0.77
C MET A 66 4.42 2.43 0.52
N CYS A 67 5.57 1.77 0.63
CA CYS A 67 5.94 1.07 1.85
C CYS A 67 7.43 1.19 2.16
N SER A 68 7.84 0.87 3.39
CA SER A 68 9.26 0.79 3.74
C SER A 68 9.98 -0.26 2.89
N VAL A 69 11.24 -0.01 2.55
CA VAL A 69 12.10 -1.03 1.94
C VAL A 69 12.35 -2.16 2.95
N LEU A 70 12.18 -3.40 2.51
CA LEU A 70 12.53 -4.60 3.28
C LEU A 70 13.96 -5.07 2.93
N PRO A 71 14.70 -5.67 3.87
CA PRO A 71 15.97 -6.33 3.55
C PRO A 71 15.77 -7.43 2.50
N SER A 72 16.73 -7.58 1.59
CA SER A 72 16.67 -8.63 0.55
C SER A 72 16.74 -10.04 1.12
N HIS A 73 17.46 -10.22 2.23
CA HIS A 73 17.52 -11.46 2.98
C HIS A 73 17.48 -11.13 4.47
N TRP A 74 16.59 -11.81 5.20
CA TRP A 74 16.45 -11.62 6.63
C TRP A 74 16.28 -12.94 7.36
N ARG A 75 16.77 -12.99 8.60
CA ARG A 75 16.62 -14.17 9.46
C ARG A 75 15.16 -14.29 9.89
N SER A 76 14.61 -15.51 9.81
CA SER A 76 13.26 -15.79 10.29
C SER A 76 13.10 -15.44 11.79
N ASN A 77 11.92 -14.92 12.12
CA ASN A 77 11.48 -14.45 13.44
C ASN A 77 12.40 -13.40 14.11
N LYS A 78 13.31 -12.79 13.34
CA LYS A 78 14.14 -11.66 13.81
C LYS A 78 13.42 -10.35 13.50
N THR A 79 13.43 -9.44 14.47
CA THR A 79 12.96 -8.05 14.31
C THR A 79 13.63 -7.39 13.11
N LEU A 80 12.86 -6.70 12.27
CA LEU A 80 13.38 -5.94 11.15
C LEU A 80 14.29 -4.79 11.63
N PRO A 81 15.32 -4.41 10.84
CA PRO A 81 16.24 -3.34 11.23
C PRO A 81 15.53 -1.98 11.31
N VAL A 82 14.49 -1.79 10.50
CA VAL A 82 13.64 -0.60 10.46
C VAL A 82 12.17 -1.04 10.55
N PRO A 83 11.30 -0.33 11.29
CA PRO A 83 9.88 -0.62 11.31
C PRO A 83 9.25 -0.55 9.92
N PHE A 84 8.49 -1.58 9.54
CA PHE A 84 7.72 -1.57 8.30
C PHE A 84 6.56 -0.58 8.40
N LYS A 85 6.39 0.25 7.37
CA LYS A 85 5.33 1.24 7.25
C LYS A 85 4.63 1.05 5.91
N VAL A 86 3.33 1.28 5.88
CA VAL A 86 2.55 1.46 4.64
C VAL A 86 2.01 2.88 4.64
N VAL A 87 2.25 3.62 3.57
CA VAL A 87 1.87 5.03 3.40
C VAL A 87 0.87 5.14 2.26
N ALA A 88 -0.27 5.78 2.53
CA ALA A 88 -1.25 6.12 1.53
C ALA A 88 -0.98 7.52 0.95
N LEU A 89 -1.03 7.65 -0.37
CA LEU A 89 -0.89 8.95 -1.06
C LEU A 89 -2.21 9.71 -1.14
N SER A 90 -3.32 8.99 -1.00
CA SER A 90 -4.67 9.53 -0.91
C SER A 90 -5.19 9.43 0.52
N TYR A 91 -6.21 10.22 0.85
CA TYR A 91 -6.83 10.17 2.17
C TYR A 91 -7.43 8.79 2.47
N ILE A 92 -7.03 8.21 3.59
CA ILE A 92 -7.65 7.02 4.18
C ILE A 92 -8.05 7.35 5.62
N LYS A 93 -9.28 7.00 5.97
CA LYS A 93 -9.82 7.24 7.31
C LYS A 93 -8.93 6.60 8.38
N ASP A 94 -8.55 7.39 9.38
CA ASP A 94 -7.85 6.90 10.56
C ASP A 94 -8.63 5.77 11.25
N GLY A 95 -7.92 4.77 11.75
CA GLY A 95 -8.53 3.55 12.30
C GLY A 95 -8.68 2.41 11.28
N THR A 96 -8.45 2.66 9.99
CA THR A 96 -8.51 1.61 8.95
C THR A 96 -7.42 0.57 9.22
N LYS A 97 -7.81 -0.71 9.33
CA LYS A 97 -6.86 -1.81 9.53
C LYS A 97 -6.11 -2.10 8.24
N VAL A 98 -4.79 -2.26 8.34
CA VAL A 98 -3.91 -2.69 7.27
C VAL A 98 -3.29 -4.02 7.67
N CYS A 99 -3.43 -5.03 6.82
CA CYS A 99 -2.86 -6.35 7.03
C CYS A 99 -1.82 -6.63 5.95
N VAL A 100 -0.72 -7.28 6.33
CA VAL A 100 0.32 -7.77 5.41
C VAL A 100 0.25 -9.28 5.38
N THR A 101 0.35 -9.82 4.17
CA THR A 101 0.57 -11.24 3.91
C THR A 101 1.86 -11.40 3.11
N ALA A 102 2.46 -12.58 3.18
CA ALA A 102 3.64 -12.92 2.41
C ALA A 102 3.45 -14.31 1.82
N GLY A 103 3.88 -14.50 0.57
CA GLY A 103 3.84 -15.80 -0.07
C GLY A 103 4.53 -15.80 -1.43
N ASN A 104 4.89 -17.00 -1.86
CA ASN A 104 5.46 -17.33 -3.17
C ASN A 104 4.99 -18.74 -3.57
N ASP A 105 5.57 -19.31 -4.63
CA ASP A 105 5.17 -20.62 -5.16
C ASP A 105 5.48 -21.77 -4.20
N GLU A 106 6.55 -21.67 -3.40
CA GLU A 106 6.89 -22.69 -2.40
C GLU A 106 6.05 -22.58 -1.13
N ASN A 107 5.76 -21.36 -0.70
CA ASN A 107 5.03 -21.06 0.51
C ASN A 107 3.95 -20.02 0.22
N PHE A 108 2.76 -20.48 -0.18
CA PHE A 108 1.65 -19.63 -0.60
C PHE A 108 1.21 -18.62 0.46
N CYS A 109 1.29 -18.99 1.75
CA CYS A 109 0.92 -18.12 2.85
C CYS A 109 1.87 -18.34 4.04
N SER A 110 2.93 -17.55 4.06
CA SER A 110 3.94 -17.61 5.10
C SER A 110 3.40 -17.07 6.43
N GLU A 111 3.77 -17.74 7.52
CA GLU A 111 3.50 -17.26 8.87
C GLU A 111 4.22 -15.92 9.13
N LEU A 112 3.47 -14.96 9.66
CA LEU A 112 3.95 -13.64 10.07
C LEU A 112 3.53 -13.35 11.51
N ARG A 113 4.29 -12.50 12.20
CA ARG A 113 3.91 -11.93 13.51
C ARG A 113 3.72 -10.44 13.39
N ASN A 114 2.73 -9.91 14.13
CA ASN A 114 2.39 -8.49 14.15
C ASN A 114 2.12 -7.93 12.74
N ASN A 115 1.45 -8.72 11.90
CA ASN A 115 1.17 -8.39 10.51
C ASN A 115 -0.06 -7.49 10.31
N THR A 116 -0.58 -6.90 11.37
CA THR A 116 -1.69 -5.96 11.32
C THR A 116 -1.28 -4.65 11.98
N ALA A 117 -1.59 -3.54 11.33
CA ALA A 117 -1.42 -2.18 11.84
C ALA A 117 -2.68 -1.35 11.57
N THR A 118 -2.74 -0.18 12.19
CA THR A 118 -3.85 0.76 12.00
C THR A 118 -3.35 1.99 11.27
N MET A 119 -4.09 2.41 10.26
CA MET A 119 -3.84 3.66 9.53
C MET A 119 -4.06 4.86 10.45
N LYS A 120 -3.08 5.75 10.51
CA LYS A 120 -3.17 7.04 11.18
C LYS A 120 -2.40 8.09 10.40
N ASN A 121 -3.08 9.17 10.02
CA ASN A 121 -2.52 10.24 9.20
C ASN A 121 -1.89 9.69 7.90
N ASN A 122 -2.62 8.81 7.22
CA ASN A 122 -2.18 8.10 6.01
C ASN A 122 -0.93 7.22 6.18
N VAL A 123 -0.52 6.91 7.42
CA VAL A 123 0.57 5.96 7.69
C VAL A 123 0.10 4.83 8.61
N ALA A 124 0.28 3.59 8.18
CA ALA A 124 0.14 2.40 9.01
C ALA A 124 1.54 1.88 9.39
N LYS A 125 1.91 2.06 10.65
CA LYS A 125 3.22 1.63 11.19
C LYS A 125 3.06 0.28 11.88
N PHE A 126 3.78 -0.73 11.40
CA PHE A 126 3.77 -2.06 11.99
C PHE A 126 4.72 -2.11 13.17
N ASN A 127 4.20 -2.56 14.31
CA ASN A 127 4.98 -2.70 15.53
C ASN A 127 5.67 -4.07 15.52
N ASP A 128 6.97 -4.08 15.20
CA ASP A 128 7.78 -5.30 15.21
C ASP A 128 7.20 -6.40 14.30
N LEU A 129 6.91 -6.06 13.03
CA LEU A 129 6.57 -7.05 12.01
C LEU A 129 7.71 -8.07 11.85
N ARG A 130 7.37 -9.36 11.83
CA ARG A 130 8.35 -10.44 11.60
C ARG A 130 7.85 -11.48 10.61
N PHE A 131 8.78 -12.00 9.83
CA PHE A 131 8.60 -13.14 8.94
C PHE A 131 9.01 -14.42 9.68
N VAL A 132 8.08 -15.33 9.95
CA VAL A 132 8.37 -16.58 10.68
C VAL A 132 8.60 -17.73 9.71
N GLY A 133 7.73 -17.87 8.71
CA GLY A 133 7.91 -18.83 7.62
C GLY A 133 9.15 -18.51 6.77
N ARG A 134 9.68 -19.54 6.10
CA ARG A 134 10.80 -19.42 5.16
C ARG A 134 10.25 -19.31 3.73
N SER A 135 10.94 -18.55 2.87
CA SER A 135 10.60 -18.39 1.45
C SER A 135 11.01 -19.60 0.61
N GLY A 136 12.07 -20.29 1.00
CA GLY A 136 12.66 -21.34 0.18
C GLY A 136 14.16 -21.24 0.11
N ARG A 137 14.79 -22.00 -0.80
CA ARG A 137 16.21 -21.83 -1.13
C ARG A 137 16.34 -20.96 -2.38
N GLY A 138 16.85 -19.75 -2.22
CA GLY A 138 17.12 -18.84 -3.35
C GLY A 138 15.95 -17.92 -3.72
N GLU A 139 14.88 -17.95 -2.93
CA GLU A 139 13.68 -17.10 -3.01
C GLU A 139 13.71 -15.96 -1.99
#